data_AF-A0A6G0X591-F1
#
_entry.id   AF-A0A6G0X591-F1
#
_cell.length_a   1.000
_cell.length_b   1.000
_cell.length_c   1.000
_cell.angle_alpha   90.00
_cell.angle_beta   90.00
_cell.angle_gamma   90.00
#
_symmetry.space_group_name_H-M   'P 1'
#
loop_
_entity.id
_entity.type
_entity.pdbx_description
1 polymer ?
#
loop_
_entity_poly.entity_id
_entity_poly.type
_entity_poly.pdbx_seq_one_letter_code
_entity_poly.pdbx_strand_id
1 'polypeptide(L)'
;MAEESIVVKTDSVRVIEERIRIGVRDKELDLTLLLDEDELAPLFAGAAWAGTLVWDAAVVLANHVLNHVPLESKRVLELGAGIGVPGMVAGVLGAANVMITEQPELVPLLRTNLRRNASNFSSSVSAAELSWGRDATTKFFEKSGDFDVVLSCDCIYEPLYGKSWVALADTMDVLCARNPACVVLVAVERRHEDGIDSFLSYLSSNSALASTLVRTIAKKEHRSLGDEGVGVELYRITAL
;
A
#
# COMPACT_ATOMS: atom_id res chain seq x y z
N MET A 1 -10.46 23.80 -7.58
CA MET A 1 -9.30 23.98 -6.67
C MET A 1 -8.15 23.19 -7.25
N ALA A 2 -6.89 23.59 -7.04
CA ALA A 2 -5.74 22.81 -7.53
C ALA A 2 -5.65 21.48 -6.77
N GLU A 3 -5.30 20.37 -7.46
CA GLU A 3 -5.03 19.08 -6.80
C GLU A 3 -3.81 19.25 -5.86
N GLU A 4 -3.95 18.81 -4.60
CA GLU A 4 -2.84 18.77 -3.64
C GLU A 4 -1.93 17.57 -3.96
N SER A 5 -0.65 17.64 -3.60
CA SER A 5 0.27 16.51 -3.72
C SER A 5 1.09 16.35 -2.46
N ILE A 6 1.32 15.10 -2.06
CA ILE A 6 2.36 14.79 -1.10
C ILE A 6 3.73 15.18 -1.69
N VAL A 7 4.66 15.54 -0.83
CA VAL A 7 6.03 15.91 -1.21
C VAL A 7 7.00 14.97 -0.52
N VAL A 8 7.68 14.13 -1.30
CA VAL A 8 8.69 13.17 -0.83
C VAL A 8 10.07 13.84 -0.88
N LYS A 9 10.80 13.85 0.24
CA LYS A 9 12.18 14.34 0.35
C LYS A 9 13.07 13.27 0.98
N THR A 10 14.28 13.11 0.46
CA THR A 10 15.29 12.17 0.97
C THR A 10 16.39 12.95 1.68
N ASP A 11 16.68 12.61 2.94
CA ASP A 11 17.77 13.24 3.69
C ASP A 11 19.03 12.37 3.62
N SER A 12 20.16 12.96 3.19
CA SER A 12 21.47 12.30 3.21
C SER A 12 22.04 12.32 4.64
N VAL A 13 21.55 11.46 5.53
CA VAL A 13 22.10 11.35 6.89
C VAL A 13 23.31 10.40 6.88
N ARG A 14 24.36 10.77 7.63
CA ARG A 14 25.65 10.03 7.70
C ARG A 14 25.43 8.55 8.04
N VAL A 15 25.80 7.64 7.12
CA VAL A 15 26.18 6.20 7.23
C VAL A 15 25.34 5.25 8.12
N ILE A 16 24.41 5.73 8.96
CA ILE A 16 23.75 4.96 10.02
C ILE A 16 22.21 5.04 9.92
N GLU A 17 21.63 5.97 9.15
CA GLU A 17 20.17 6.06 8.97
C GLU A 17 19.83 6.63 7.58
N GLU A 18 18.97 5.96 6.80
CA GLU A 18 18.41 6.50 5.56
C GLU A 18 16.93 6.85 5.77
N ARG A 19 16.55 8.09 5.43
CA ARG A 19 15.25 8.67 5.82
C ARG A 19 14.51 9.31 4.66
N ILE A 20 13.18 9.20 4.74
CA ILE A 20 12.25 9.87 3.85
C ILE A 20 11.28 10.73 4.66
N ARG A 21 11.12 11.98 4.25
CA ARG A 21 10.10 12.92 4.77
C ARG A 21 8.98 13.06 3.75
N ILE A 22 7.73 12.87 4.17
CA ILE A 22 6.54 13.00 3.32
C ILE A 22 5.63 14.07 3.89
N GLY A 23 5.54 15.22 3.22
CA GLY A 23 4.60 16.28 3.58
C GLY A 23 3.17 15.90 3.18
N VAL A 24 2.21 16.01 4.10
CA VAL A 24 0.77 15.79 3.90
C VAL A 24 0.03 16.96 4.55
N ARG A 25 -0.46 17.91 3.73
CA ARG A 25 -1.02 19.20 4.20
C ARG A 25 -0.03 19.94 5.11
N ASP A 26 -0.42 20.23 6.35
CA ASP A 26 0.38 20.89 7.39
C ASP A 26 1.19 19.91 8.26
N LYS A 27 1.10 18.60 7.99
CA LYS A 27 1.82 17.56 8.71
C LYS A 27 2.98 17.01 7.87
N GLU A 28 3.96 16.43 8.54
CA GLU A 28 5.11 15.78 7.89
C GLU A 28 5.32 14.40 8.50
N LEU A 29 5.30 13.38 7.64
CA LEU A 29 5.64 12.02 8.01
C LEU A 29 7.15 11.81 7.91
N ASP A 30 7.71 11.09 8.88
CA ASP A 30 9.13 10.81 9.02
C ASP A 30 9.37 9.29 9.05
N LEU A 31 9.92 8.75 7.98
CA LEU A 31 10.08 7.32 7.75
C LEU A 31 11.55 6.93 7.70
N THR A 32 11.90 5.80 8.34
CA THR A 32 13.18 5.10 8.13
C THR A 32 12.99 4.01 7.08
N LEU A 33 14.01 3.80 6.25
CA LEU A 33 14.07 2.70 5.28
C LEU A 33 14.91 1.52 5.79
N LEU A 34 15.65 1.70 6.89
CA LEU A 34 16.51 0.68 7.47
C LEU A 34 15.78 -0.09 8.56
N LEU A 35 15.92 -1.41 8.52
CA LEU A 35 15.64 -2.32 9.63
C LEU A 35 16.77 -2.22 10.67
N ASP A 36 16.45 -2.44 11.95
CA ASP A 36 17.46 -2.50 13.01
C ASP A 36 18.46 -3.63 12.72
N GLU A 37 19.69 -3.54 13.25
CA GLU A 37 20.80 -4.46 12.91
C GLU A 37 20.44 -5.94 13.16
N ASP A 38 19.71 -6.22 14.25
CA ASP A 38 19.21 -7.54 14.60
C ASP A 38 18.07 -8.05 13.68
N GLU A 39 17.49 -7.15 12.88
CA GLU A 39 16.38 -7.38 11.95
C GLU A 39 16.83 -7.30 10.48
N LEU A 40 18.13 -7.16 10.17
CA LEU A 40 18.67 -7.02 8.81
C LEU A 40 18.71 -8.33 8.00
N ALA A 41 18.59 -9.50 8.64
CA ALA A 41 18.67 -10.79 7.95
C ALA A 41 17.67 -10.96 6.77
N PRO A 42 16.43 -10.43 6.81
CA PRO A 42 15.47 -10.51 5.70
C PRO A 42 15.83 -9.63 4.49
N LEU A 43 16.59 -8.53 4.67
CA LEU A 43 16.96 -7.63 3.57
C LEU A 43 17.81 -8.32 2.48
N PHE A 44 18.53 -9.38 2.84
CA PHE A 44 19.32 -10.19 1.90
C PHE A 44 18.62 -11.51 1.49
N ALA A 45 17.37 -11.73 1.91
CA ALA A 45 16.59 -12.93 1.62
C ALA A 45 15.36 -12.59 0.75
N GLY A 46 15.46 -12.85 -0.55
CA GLY A 46 14.31 -12.80 -1.46
C GLY A 46 13.80 -11.38 -1.75
N ALA A 47 12.49 -11.19 -1.69
CA ALA A 47 11.82 -9.99 -2.17
C ALA A 47 11.58 -8.90 -1.11
N ALA A 48 11.99 -9.12 0.15
CA ALA A 48 11.64 -8.24 1.28
C ALA A 48 12.23 -6.82 1.16
N TRP A 49 13.37 -6.67 0.50
CA TRP A 49 13.98 -5.35 0.24
C TRP A 49 13.04 -4.39 -0.52
N ALA A 50 12.14 -4.92 -1.35
CA ALA A 50 11.20 -4.08 -2.09
C ALA A 50 10.22 -3.37 -1.14
N GLY A 51 9.88 -3.98 -0.01
CA GLY A 51 8.99 -3.39 0.99
C GLY A 51 9.62 -2.26 1.82
N THR A 52 10.91 -1.98 1.66
CA THR A 52 11.59 -0.88 2.40
C THR A 52 11.67 0.43 1.61
N LEU A 53 11.19 0.44 0.36
CA LEU A 53 11.25 1.60 -0.54
C LEU A 53 9.90 2.33 -0.66
N VAL A 54 9.95 3.60 -1.09
CA VAL A 54 8.77 4.32 -1.56
C VAL A 54 8.65 4.14 -3.08
N TRP A 55 7.67 3.38 -3.51
CA TRP A 55 7.36 3.18 -4.92
C TRP A 55 6.49 4.31 -5.48
N ASP A 56 6.60 4.60 -6.77
CA ASP A 56 5.78 5.62 -7.45
C ASP A 56 4.28 5.33 -7.31
N ALA A 57 3.89 4.05 -7.31
CA ALA A 57 2.52 3.63 -7.06
C ALA A 57 2.01 4.04 -5.67
N ALA A 58 2.86 4.04 -4.64
CA ALA A 58 2.49 4.51 -3.30
C ALA A 58 2.23 6.03 -3.31
N VAL A 59 3.04 6.80 -4.05
CA VAL A 59 2.84 8.26 -4.21
C VAL A 59 1.54 8.57 -4.95
N VAL A 60 1.28 7.87 -6.05
CA VAL A 60 0.05 8.01 -6.83
C VAL A 60 -1.18 7.66 -5.99
N LEU A 61 -1.13 6.54 -5.26
CA LEU A 61 -2.25 6.12 -4.41
C LEU A 61 -2.49 7.12 -3.27
N ALA A 62 -1.44 7.55 -2.57
CA ALA A 62 -1.54 8.54 -1.51
C ALA A 62 -2.13 9.87 -2.00
N ASN A 63 -1.71 10.34 -3.18
CA ASN A 63 -2.29 11.54 -3.79
C ASN A 63 -3.76 11.34 -4.16
N HIS A 64 -4.15 10.16 -4.67
CA HIS A 64 -5.55 9.87 -4.94
C HIS A 64 -6.39 9.88 -3.66
N VAL A 65 -5.89 9.26 -2.59
CA VAL A 65 -6.53 9.25 -1.27
C VAL A 65 -6.69 10.67 -0.73
N LEU A 66 -5.64 11.49 -0.81
CA LEU A 66 -5.62 12.90 -0.38
C LEU A 66 -6.72 13.75 -1.05
N ASN A 67 -6.93 13.55 -2.35
CA ASN A 67 -7.77 14.44 -3.15
C ASN A 67 -9.19 13.91 -3.42
N HIS A 68 -9.40 12.60 -3.37
CA HIS A 68 -10.60 11.99 -3.95
C HIS A 68 -11.30 10.98 -3.04
N VAL A 69 -10.70 10.57 -1.92
CA VAL A 69 -11.30 9.58 -1.02
C VAL A 69 -11.80 10.25 0.26
N PRO A 70 -13.12 10.35 0.48
CA PRO A 70 -13.65 10.86 1.74
C PRO A 70 -13.43 9.81 2.84
N LEU A 71 -12.51 10.10 3.76
CA LEU A 71 -12.10 9.17 4.81
C LEU A 71 -12.80 9.40 6.16
N GLU A 72 -13.53 10.50 6.33
CA GLU A 72 -14.27 10.79 7.56
C GLU A 72 -15.17 9.60 7.93
N SER A 73 -15.05 9.11 9.16
CA SER A 73 -15.79 7.93 9.66
C SER A 73 -15.48 6.59 8.96
N LYS A 74 -14.45 6.50 8.10
CA LYS A 74 -14.10 5.28 7.37
C LYS A 74 -13.06 4.44 8.09
N ARG A 75 -13.23 3.12 8.04
CA ARG A 75 -12.23 2.13 8.44
C ARG A 75 -11.40 1.74 7.22
N VAL A 76 -10.09 1.92 7.32
CA VAL A 76 -9.15 1.72 6.21
C VAL A 76 -8.26 0.53 6.52
N LEU A 77 -8.10 -0.37 5.54
CA LEU A 77 -7.10 -1.42 5.55
C LEU A 77 -6.08 -1.14 4.44
N GLU A 78 -4.79 -1.32 4.71
CA GLU A 78 -3.76 -1.35 3.67
C GLU A 78 -3.12 -2.73 3.61
N LEU A 79 -3.07 -3.32 2.41
CA LEU A 79 -2.49 -4.62 2.10
C LEU A 79 -1.12 -4.46 1.43
N GLY A 80 -0.10 -5.14 1.96
CA GLY A 80 1.25 -5.08 1.39
C GLY A 80 1.83 -3.67 1.46
N ALA A 81 1.79 -3.09 2.65
CA ALA A 81 2.06 -1.68 2.86
C ALA A 81 3.54 -1.26 2.74
N GLY A 82 4.47 -2.21 2.79
CA GLY A 82 5.89 -1.95 2.99
C GLY A 82 6.12 -1.03 4.19
N ILE A 83 6.58 0.19 3.92
CA ILE A 83 6.81 1.22 4.94
C ILE A 83 5.55 2.01 5.36
N GLY A 84 4.39 1.80 4.72
CA GLY A 84 3.07 2.24 5.20
C GLY A 84 2.59 3.62 4.73
N VAL A 85 3.06 4.12 3.58
CA VAL A 85 2.78 5.51 3.14
C VAL A 85 1.29 5.79 2.92
N PRO A 86 0.56 5.10 2.02
CA PRO A 86 -0.87 5.36 1.80
C PRO A 86 -1.74 5.27 3.07
N GLY A 87 -1.52 4.27 3.92
CA GLY A 87 -2.26 4.11 5.17
C GLY A 87 -1.96 5.21 6.18
N MET A 88 -0.69 5.63 6.34
CA MET A 88 -0.36 6.78 7.20
C MET A 88 -0.98 8.08 6.69
N VAL A 89 -1.02 8.28 5.36
CA VAL A 89 -1.73 9.40 4.73
C VAL A 89 -3.21 9.34 5.09
N ALA A 90 -3.86 8.18 5.01
CA ALA A 90 -5.25 8.03 5.43
C ALA A 90 -5.47 8.38 6.92
N GLY A 91 -4.52 8.02 7.80
CA GLY A 91 -4.54 8.36 9.22
C GLY A 91 -4.38 9.87 9.49
N VAL A 92 -3.55 10.55 8.71
CA VAL A 92 -3.44 12.03 8.73
C VAL A 92 -4.75 12.69 8.31
N LEU A 93 -5.43 12.12 7.32
CA LEU A 93 -6.65 12.66 6.71
C LEU A 93 -7.94 12.40 7.51
N GLY A 94 -7.86 11.76 8.67
CA GLY A 94 -9.02 11.60 9.56
C GLY A 94 -9.86 10.35 9.31
N ALA A 95 -9.30 9.29 8.70
CA ALA A 95 -9.91 7.96 8.76
C ALA A 95 -10.27 7.61 10.22
N ALA A 96 -11.40 6.96 10.48
CA ALA A 96 -11.80 6.61 11.85
C ALA A 96 -10.85 5.59 12.50
N ASN A 97 -10.36 4.66 11.70
CA ASN A 97 -9.37 3.67 12.09
C ASN A 97 -8.60 3.21 10.85
N VAL A 98 -7.28 3.08 10.98
CA VAL A 98 -6.42 2.56 9.91
C VAL A 98 -5.67 1.34 10.42
N MET A 99 -5.77 0.24 9.68
CA MET A 99 -5.00 -0.97 9.89
C MET A 99 -4.06 -1.16 8.70
N ILE A 100 -2.76 -1.11 8.94
CA ILE A 100 -1.73 -1.25 7.91
C ILE A 100 -1.11 -2.62 8.05
N THR A 101 -1.11 -3.42 6.97
CA THR A 101 -0.70 -4.82 7.02
C THR A 101 0.46 -5.16 6.12
N GLU A 102 1.30 -6.06 6.63
CA GLU A 102 2.48 -6.57 5.95
C GLU A 102 2.76 -8.03 6.35
N GLN A 103 3.72 -8.64 5.66
CA GLN A 103 4.30 -9.92 6.06
C GLN A 103 5.08 -9.76 7.38
N PRO A 104 5.15 -10.82 8.21
CA PRO A 104 5.75 -10.75 9.55
C PRO A 104 7.13 -10.10 9.61
N GLU A 105 7.95 -10.28 8.58
CA GLU A 105 9.32 -9.77 8.48
C GLU A 105 9.39 -8.24 8.37
N LEU A 106 8.36 -7.57 7.82
CA LEU A 106 8.33 -6.12 7.63
C LEU A 106 7.48 -5.38 8.66
N VAL A 107 6.68 -6.09 9.45
CA VAL A 107 5.86 -5.48 10.51
C VAL A 107 6.68 -4.71 11.56
N PRO A 108 7.88 -5.13 11.98
CA PRO A 108 8.71 -4.33 12.88
C PRO A 108 9.08 -2.95 12.32
N LEU A 109 9.56 -2.89 11.06
CA LEU A 109 9.85 -1.64 10.35
C LEU A 109 8.62 -0.75 10.28
N LEU A 110 7.49 -1.33 9.87
CA LEU A 110 6.22 -0.61 9.80
C LEU A 110 5.83 -0.03 11.17
N ARG A 111 5.93 -0.81 12.25
CA ARG A 111 5.66 -0.33 13.62
C ARG A 111 6.58 0.83 14.02
N THR A 112 7.86 0.77 13.67
CA THR A 112 8.81 1.86 13.90
C THR A 112 8.37 3.14 13.19
N ASN A 113 7.98 3.04 11.91
CA ASN A 113 7.46 4.18 11.14
C ASN A 113 6.16 4.73 11.74
N LEU A 114 5.24 3.89 12.20
CA LEU A 114 4.02 4.35 12.88
C LEU A 114 4.30 5.10 14.18
N ARG A 115 5.21 4.59 15.02
CA ARG A 115 5.56 5.22 16.30
C ARG A 115 6.17 6.61 16.10
N ARG A 116 7.03 6.77 15.10
CA ARG A 116 7.63 8.07 14.75
C ARG A 116 6.59 9.10 14.31
N ASN A 117 5.47 8.65 13.77
CA ASN A 117 4.43 9.51 13.21
C ASN A 117 3.15 9.57 14.04
N ALA A 118 3.14 8.99 15.25
CA ALA A 118 1.95 8.87 16.07
C ALA A 118 1.26 10.22 16.37
N SER A 119 2.03 11.30 16.54
CA SER A 119 1.49 12.65 16.78
C SER A 119 0.81 13.27 15.55
N ASN A 120 1.04 12.73 14.36
CA ASN A 120 0.45 13.22 13.13
C ASN A 120 -0.94 12.62 12.86
N PHE A 121 -1.30 11.52 13.52
CA PHE A 121 -2.55 10.83 13.22
C PHE A 121 -3.73 11.46 13.95
N SER A 122 -4.84 11.60 13.23
CA SER A 122 -6.09 12.13 13.79
C SER A 122 -6.88 11.06 14.56
N SER A 123 -6.49 9.79 14.42
CA SER A 123 -7.15 8.61 14.99
C SER A 123 -6.18 7.43 15.16
N SER A 124 -6.71 6.25 15.49
CA SER A 124 -5.91 5.03 15.64
C SER A 124 -5.38 4.52 14.29
N VAL A 125 -4.06 4.47 14.18
CA VAL A 125 -3.31 3.80 13.10
C VAL A 125 -2.48 2.68 13.72
N SER A 126 -2.68 1.44 13.29
CA SER A 126 -1.96 0.28 13.82
C SER A 126 -1.40 -0.62 12.72
N ALA A 127 -0.33 -1.35 13.05
CA ALA A 127 0.30 -2.32 12.17
C ALA A 127 -0.08 -3.75 12.58
N ALA A 128 -0.38 -4.61 11.62
CA ALA A 128 -0.68 -6.02 11.85
C ALA A 128 -0.11 -6.93 10.77
N GLU A 129 0.04 -8.21 11.10
CA GLU A 129 0.47 -9.24 10.17
C GLU A 129 -0.71 -9.71 9.34
N LEU A 130 -0.52 -9.81 8.01
CA LEU A 130 -1.48 -10.45 7.12
C LEU A 130 -0.78 -11.04 5.89
N SER A 131 -0.55 -12.35 5.91
CA SER A 131 -0.28 -13.10 4.68
C SER A 131 -1.58 -13.25 3.89
N TRP A 132 -1.55 -12.96 2.59
CA TRP A 132 -2.76 -12.98 1.75
C TRP A 132 -3.34 -14.39 1.53
N GLY A 133 -4.58 -14.43 1.06
CA GLY A 133 -5.35 -15.64 0.80
C GLY A 133 -6.60 -15.73 1.67
N ARG A 134 -7.57 -16.56 1.24
CA ARG A 134 -8.91 -16.62 1.84
C ARG A 134 -8.91 -16.96 3.33
N ASP A 135 -8.21 -18.02 3.72
CA ASP A 135 -8.19 -18.51 5.11
C ASP A 135 -7.56 -17.50 6.08
N ALA A 136 -6.43 -16.91 5.68
CA ALA A 136 -5.73 -15.92 6.47
C ALA A 136 -6.57 -14.64 6.62
N THR A 137 -7.18 -14.18 5.53
CA THR A 137 -8.07 -13.00 5.51
C THR A 137 -9.30 -13.21 6.39
N THR A 138 -9.92 -14.40 6.34
CA THR A 138 -11.08 -14.74 7.16
C THR A 138 -10.74 -14.67 8.65
N LYS A 139 -9.65 -15.31 9.07
CA LYS A 139 -9.17 -15.30 10.47
C LYS A 139 -8.76 -13.91 10.95
N PHE A 140 -8.18 -13.11 10.05
CA PHE A 140 -7.79 -11.74 10.34
C PHE A 140 -9.02 -10.88 10.62
N PHE A 141 -10.02 -10.94 9.73
CA PHE A 141 -11.29 -10.22 9.86
C PHE A 141 -12.04 -10.58 11.15
N GLU A 142 -12.06 -11.84 11.58
CA GLU A 142 -12.75 -12.26 12.81
C GLU A 142 -12.30 -11.47 14.04
N LYS A 143 -11.07 -10.93 14.01
CA LYS A 143 -10.49 -10.11 15.07
C LYS A 143 -10.54 -8.62 14.77
N SER A 144 -10.38 -8.22 13.51
CA SER A 144 -10.23 -6.82 13.11
C SER A 144 -11.54 -6.17 12.64
N GLY A 145 -12.56 -6.94 12.28
CA GLY A 145 -13.85 -6.44 11.76
C GLY A 145 -13.78 -5.90 10.33
N ASP A 146 -14.87 -5.26 9.88
CA ASP A 146 -15.05 -4.83 8.48
C ASP A 146 -14.31 -3.54 8.13
N PHE A 147 -13.97 -3.38 6.85
CA PHE A 147 -13.31 -2.19 6.30
C PHE A 147 -14.14 -1.55 5.19
N ASP A 148 -14.13 -0.23 5.12
CA ASP A 148 -14.83 0.54 4.08
C ASP A 148 -13.94 0.79 2.86
N VAL A 149 -12.65 0.98 3.09
CA VAL A 149 -11.65 1.26 2.06
C VAL A 149 -10.46 0.34 2.25
N VAL A 150 -10.03 -0.30 1.17
CA VAL A 150 -8.82 -1.12 1.15
C VAL A 150 -7.82 -0.48 0.18
N LEU A 151 -6.58 -0.34 0.60
CA LEU A 151 -5.48 0.24 -0.16
C LEU A 151 -4.46 -0.86 -0.49
N SER A 152 -3.92 -0.85 -1.70
CA SER A 152 -2.78 -1.70 -2.08
C SER A 152 -1.95 -0.98 -3.13
N CYS A 153 -0.64 -0.88 -2.93
CA CYS A 153 0.27 -0.27 -3.90
C CYS A 153 1.44 -1.20 -4.24
N ASP A 154 1.70 -1.36 -5.54
CA ASP A 154 2.81 -2.13 -6.14
C ASP A 154 2.98 -3.57 -5.63
N CYS A 155 1.87 -4.20 -5.24
CA CYS A 155 1.83 -5.58 -4.75
C CYS A 155 1.80 -6.65 -5.87
N ILE A 156 1.92 -6.24 -7.14
CA ILE A 156 1.80 -7.11 -8.32
C ILE A 156 3.04 -6.91 -9.19
N TYR A 157 3.93 -7.89 -9.12
CA TYR A 157 5.11 -7.95 -9.98
C TYR A 157 5.59 -9.42 -10.06
N GLU A 158 5.12 -10.15 -11.06
CA GLU A 158 5.40 -11.59 -11.22
C GLU A 158 6.90 -11.96 -11.18
N PRO A 159 7.83 -11.20 -11.80
CA PRO A 159 9.25 -11.52 -11.74
C PRO A 159 9.83 -11.58 -10.31
N LEU A 160 9.23 -10.85 -9.37
CA LEU A 160 9.70 -10.79 -7.99
C LEU A 160 8.84 -11.62 -7.03
N TYR A 161 7.51 -11.57 -7.19
CA TYR A 161 6.56 -12.17 -6.26
C TYR A 161 5.86 -13.43 -6.79
N GLY A 162 6.16 -13.83 -8.03
CA GLY A 162 5.41 -14.88 -8.72
C GLY A 162 3.93 -14.56 -8.78
N LYS A 163 3.08 -15.59 -8.59
CA LYS A 163 1.62 -15.45 -8.64
C LYS A 163 0.99 -15.11 -7.29
N SER A 164 1.70 -14.42 -6.40
CA SER A 164 1.15 -13.96 -5.12
C SER A 164 -0.11 -13.09 -5.30
N TRP A 165 -0.25 -12.45 -6.46
CA TRP A 165 -1.44 -11.70 -6.86
C TRP A 165 -2.73 -12.54 -6.85
N VAL A 166 -2.66 -13.87 -6.96
CA VAL A 166 -3.83 -14.76 -6.79
C VAL A 166 -4.35 -14.67 -5.37
N ALA A 167 -3.45 -14.81 -4.39
CA ALA A 167 -3.79 -14.72 -2.98
C ALA A 167 -4.25 -13.30 -2.61
N LEU A 168 -3.67 -12.26 -3.22
CA LEU A 168 -4.11 -10.87 -3.08
C LEU A 168 -5.56 -10.69 -3.59
N ALA A 169 -5.87 -11.22 -4.78
CA ALA A 169 -7.22 -11.17 -5.35
C ALA A 169 -8.23 -11.89 -4.47
N ASP A 170 -7.89 -13.07 -3.94
CA ASP A 170 -8.69 -13.82 -2.99
C ASP A 170 -8.93 -13.05 -1.68
N THR A 171 -7.92 -12.35 -1.17
CA THR A 171 -8.06 -11.45 -0.02
C THR A 171 -9.06 -10.34 -0.31
N MET A 172 -8.95 -9.67 -1.46
CA MET A 172 -9.89 -8.62 -1.86
C MET A 172 -11.32 -9.14 -2.01
N ASP A 173 -11.49 -10.36 -2.54
CA ASP A 173 -12.80 -10.99 -2.70
C ASP A 173 -13.46 -11.27 -1.35
N VAL A 174 -12.71 -11.83 -0.38
CA VAL A 174 -13.22 -12.05 0.97
C VAL A 174 -13.60 -10.74 1.66
N LEU A 175 -12.78 -9.69 1.52
CA LEU A 175 -13.06 -8.38 2.10
C LEU A 175 -14.35 -7.75 1.53
N CYS A 176 -14.52 -7.78 0.21
CA CYS A 176 -15.69 -7.22 -0.45
C CYS A 176 -16.95 -8.10 -0.27
N ALA A 177 -16.81 -9.42 -0.18
CA ALA A 177 -17.93 -10.29 0.14
C ALA A 177 -18.49 -10.02 1.54
N ARG A 178 -17.63 -9.62 2.48
CA ARG A 178 -18.03 -9.29 3.86
C ARG A 178 -18.69 -7.92 3.96
N ASN A 179 -18.12 -6.93 3.29
CA ASN A 179 -18.71 -5.61 3.13
C ASN A 179 -18.86 -5.28 1.64
N PRO A 180 -20.05 -5.52 1.02
CA PRO A 180 -20.28 -5.22 -0.39
C PRO A 180 -20.14 -3.73 -0.76
N ALA A 181 -20.18 -2.83 0.23
CA ALA A 181 -19.91 -1.40 0.03
C ALA A 181 -18.42 -1.04 0.10
N CYS A 182 -17.55 -2.00 0.41
CA CYS A 182 -16.10 -1.82 0.44
C CYS A 182 -15.57 -1.43 -0.94
N VAL A 183 -14.64 -0.48 -0.95
CA VAL A 183 -13.91 -0.08 -2.16
C VAL A 183 -12.45 -0.39 -1.99
N VAL A 184 -11.89 -1.18 -2.90
CA VAL A 184 -10.46 -1.43 -2.97
C VAL A 184 -9.83 -0.52 -4.01
N LEU A 185 -8.76 0.18 -3.64
CA LEU A 185 -7.96 1.02 -4.52
C LEU A 185 -6.59 0.37 -4.69
N VAL A 186 -6.25 0.04 -5.93
CA VAL A 186 -5.01 -0.66 -6.29
C VAL A 186 -4.20 0.22 -7.22
N ALA A 187 -3.02 0.67 -6.78
CA ALA A 187 -2.07 1.35 -7.65
C ALA A 187 -0.94 0.40 -8.02
N VAL A 188 -0.64 0.25 -9.30
CA VAL A 188 0.39 -0.66 -9.80
C VAL A 188 1.20 0.02 -10.90
N GLU A 189 2.51 -0.22 -10.91
CA GLU A 189 3.36 0.25 -12.01
C GLU A 189 3.45 -0.81 -13.11
N ARG A 190 3.08 -0.42 -14.35
CA ARG A 190 3.20 -1.28 -15.54
C ARG A 190 4.65 -1.50 -15.90
N ARG A 191 5.04 -2.77 -16.03
CA ARG A 191 6.40 -3.23 -16.38
C ARG A 191 6.30 -4.39 -17.37
N HIS A 192 7.43 -4.78 -17.96
CA HIS A 192 7.45 -5.98 -18.79
C HIS A 192 7.10 -7.21 -17.93
N GLU A 193 6.15 -8.03 -18.39
CA GLU A 193 5.70 -9.25 -17.68
C GLU A 193 5.28 -9.02 -16.23
N ASP A 194 4.67 -7.86 -15.93
CA ASP A 194 4.28 -7.48 -14.56
C ASP A 194 3.24 -8.41 -13.90
N GLY A 195 2.42 -9.11 -14.69
CA GLY A 195 1.34 -9.98 -14.22
C GLY A 195 0.03 -9.24 -13.89
N ILE A 196 -0.06 -7.94 -14.17
CA ILE A 196 -1.24 -7.11 -13.88
C ILE A 196 -2.44 -7.57 -14.72
N ASP A 197 -2.23 -7.88 -15.99
CA ASP A 197 -3.32 -8.37 -16.86
C ASP A 197 -3.83 -9.76 -16.41
N SER A 198 -2.94 -10.62 -15.92
CA SER A 198 -3.31 -11.92 -15.32
C SER A 198 -4.14 -11.74 -14.06
N PHE A 199 -3.76 -10.80 -13.19
CA PHE A 199 -4.52 -10.44 -12.00
C PHE A 199 -5.92 -9.90 -12.34
N LEU A 200 -6.02 -8.96 -13.29
CA LEU A 200 -7.30 -8.40 -13.72
C LEU A 200 -8.21 -9.47 -14.35
N SER A 201 -7.64 -10.35 -15.18
CA SER A 201 -8.37 -11.49 -15.73
C SER A 201 -8.85 -12.43 -14.62
N TYR A 202 -8.02 -12.70 -13.61
CA TYR A 202 -8.39 -13.57 -12.51
C TYR A 202 -9.55 -12.99 -11.68
N LEU A 203 -9.51 -11.70 -11.35
CA LEU A 203 -10.63 -11.00 -10.69
C LEU A 203 -11.94 -11.20 -11.47
N SER A 204 -11.93 -10.96 -12.78
CA SER A 204 -13.14 -11.08 -13.59
C SER A 204 -13.71 -12.50 -13.71
N SER A 205 -12.86 -13.53 -13.56
CA SER A 205 -13.21 -14.91 -13.88
C SER A 205 -13.34 -15.82 -12.65
N ASN A 206 -12.76 -15.44 -11.50
CA ASN A 206 -12.63 -16.30 -10.33
C ASN A 206 -13.07 -15.62 -9.02
N SER A 207 -13.59 -14.39 -9.07
CA SER A 207 -14.12 -13.71 -7.89
C SER A 207 -15.45 -13.00 -8.21
N ALA A 208 -16.12 -12.49 -7.18
CA ALA A 208 -17.34 -11.69 -7.33
C ALA A 208 -17.00 -10.19 -7.42
N LEU A 209 -15.90 -9.85 -8.12
CA LEU A 209 -15.35 -8.50 -8.17
C LEU A 209 -15.37 -7.93 -9.58
N ALA A 210 -15.65 -6.63 -9.68
CA ALA A 210 -15.39 -5.82 -10.87
C ALA A 210 -14.18 -4.93 -10.63
N SER A 211 -13.30 -4.82 -11.62
CA SER A 211 -12.23 -3.82 -11.66
C SER A 211 -12.58 -2.71 -12.66
N THR A 212 -12.18 -1.47 -12.35
CA THR A 212 -12.33 -0.31 -13.23
C THR A 212 -11.05 0.50 -13.17
N LEU A 213 -10.44 0.78 -14.32
CA LEU A 213 -9.31 1.69 -14.42
C LEU A 213 -9.79 3.12 -14.13
N VAL A 214 -9.22 3.74 -13.09
CA VAL A 214 -9.55 5.10 -12.65
C VAL A 214 -8.68 6.12 -13.36
N ARG A 215 -7.37 5.88 -13.44
CA ARG A 215 -6.40 6.79 -14.04
C ARG A 215 -5.12 6.06 -14.43
N THR A 216 -4.47 6.52 -15.48
CA THR A 216 -3.08 6.17 -15.84
C THR A 216 -2.21 7.41 -15.70
N ILE A 217 -1.08 7.28 -15.01
CA ILE A 217 -0.09 8.33 -14.79
C ILE A 217 1.17 7.89 -15.51
N ALA A 218 1.51 8.57 -16.61
CA ALA A 218 2.73 8.29 -17.34
C ALA A 218 3.98 8.67 -16.53
N LYS A 219 5.03 7.87 -16.63
CA LYS A 219 6.31 8.18 -15.99
C LYS A 219 7.02 9.32 -16.73
N LYS A 220 7.69 10.21 -16.00
CA LYS A 220 8.47 11.31 -16.61
C LYS A 220 9.71 10.75 -17.31
N GLU A 221 10.21 11.45 -18.33
CA GLU A 221 11.32 10.98 -19.20
C GLU A 221 12.64 10.73 -18.46
N HIS A 222 12.87 11.37 -17.31
CA HIS A 222 14.07 11.12 -16.50
C HIS A 222 13.89 9.88 -15.61
N ARG A 223 14.40 8.75 -16.12
CA ARG A 223 14.39 7.45 -15.44
C ARG A 223 15.70 7.23 -14.66
N SER A 224 15.59 6.64 -13.48
CA SER A 224 16.72 6.05 -12.77
C SER A 224 17.27 4.86 -13.57
N LEU A 225 18.56 4.54 -13.42
CA LEU A 225 19.11 3.33 -14.03
C LEU A 225 18.38 2.09 -13.46
N GLY A 226 17.82 1.23 -14.31
CA GLY A 226 17.06 0.03 -13.89
C GLY A 226 15.55 0.24 -13.74
N ASP A 227 15.05 1.44 -14.02
CA ASP A 227 13.63 1.75 -13.99
C ASP A 227 12.97 1.47 -15.36
N GLU A 228 12.41 0.27 -15.49
CA GLU A 228 11.74 -0.22 -16.71
C GLU A 228 10.24 0.15 -16.78
N GLY A 229 9.73 0.84 -15.77
CA GLY A 229 8.31 1.18 -15.68
C GLY A 229 7.84 2.14 -16.76
N VAL A 230 6.62 1.90 -17.27
CA VAL A 230 6.01 2.73 -18.32
C VAL A 230 5.10 3.81 -17.70
N GLY A 231 4.51 3.51 -16.55
CA GLY A 231 3.61 4.40 -15.82
C GLY A 231 2.84 3.64 -14.74
N VAL A 232 2.14 4.39 -13.90
CA VAL A 232 1.30 3.85 -12.83
C VAL A 232 -0.15 3.85 -13.26
N GLU A 233 -0.84 2.73 -13.04
CA GLU A 233 -2.28 2.61 -13.19
C GLU A 233 -2.94 2.51 -11.82
N LEU A 234 -4.05 3.22 -11.67
CA LEU A 234 -4.89 3.15 -10.48
C LEU A 234 -6.21 2.48 -10.85
N TYR A 235 -6.52 1.39 -10.15
CA TYR A 235 -7.75 0.63 -10.30
C TYR A 235 -8.64 0.81 -9.07
N ARG A 236 -9.95 0.84 -9.33
CA ARG A 236 -11.00 0.70 -8.32
C ARG A 236 -11.62 -0.68 -8.47
N ILE A 237 -11.65 -1.46 -7.40
CA ILE A 237 -12.26 -2.79 -7.36
C ILE A 237 -13.40 -2.79 -6.34
N THR A 238 -14.54 -3.34 -6.74
CA THR A 238 -15.76 -3.44 -5.91
C THR A 238 -16.45 -4.79 -6.11
N ALA A 239 -17.30 -5.19 -5.15
CA ALA A 239 -18.21 -6.31 -5.34
C ALA A 239 -19.15 -6.08 -6.54
N LEU A 240 -19.54 -7.17 -7.21
CA LEU A 240 -20.57 -7.21 -8.26
C LEU A 240 -22.01 -7.15 -7.70
#